data_AF-A0A8T7MGV8-F1
#
_entry.id   AF-A0A8T7MGV8-F1
#
_cell.length_a   1.000
_cell.length_b   1.000
_cell.length_c   1.000
_cell.angle_alpha   90.00
_cell.angle_beta   90.00
_cell.angle_gamma   90.00
#
_symmetry.space_group_name_H-M   'P 1'
#
loop_
_entity.id
_entity.type
_entity.pdbx_description
1 polymer ?
#
loop_
_entity_poly.entity_id
_entity_poly.type
_entity_poly.pdbx_seq_one_letter_code
_entity_poly.pdbx_strand_id
1 'polypeptide(L)'
;MAIGSFFLFGRYNWAVGREQFSIKSYSSSLYFFLIITPLSYYLVLVLSNKKRLAFGVSIVVFIIGCLPYEWLGLANLRYITKSYHWNTPGIPPPQLNWLPEALSQVDFPGEKKLFVAALALFTIIAFLFAFFAQGWNWNLKRIQPTLKRIVPLVLVFLAILTQTWLHSSMRSPYNYLTNFDKPKSANNWYHSYLFDNEQGAVSDDLFVFITLDEYFAGDAKPVQTMLIRRSFVHYISAQFSYFINIFYVFLILNSLFWFSAVIAAYYYFKKVLGNSTVALYVAALVNCGTGFIFFSAQPMSYLAAYAIIIIILYLTEYLLVREEVGLIHIITFGATLGLCACIYDIFPIYPMLILYGFFRHIKFWKILLGLILSAIIYYGFIYLQFNILGLVETDINSKFVTGSLDNAIKLITDFQLGKFYFLSIGLFKTYIQNLGFAFLLLGLVVALIGLFVTSSKKERILLGLLFLPSFLLNMILYYGGMVWGGILFAEIPRYTYIAYPAIYLAIALVLYQLRNSLEQTRLAKVAPYLPWLVIACFFAWHNVDVLGFPSMYYHFCIPTHNVWLNPG
;
A
#
# COMPACT_ATOMS: atom_id res chain seq x y z
N MET A 1 15.06 -25.57 1.31
CA MET A 1 15.69 -24.34 1.82
C MET A 1 17.19 -24.32 1.55
N ALA A 2 18.00 -25.26 2.06
CA ALA A 2 19.45 -25.29 1.81
C ALA A 2 19.86 -25.14 0.33
N ILE A 3 19.22 -25.90 -0.57
CA ILE A 3 19.43 -25.78 -2.03
C ILE A 3 19.14 -24.35 -2.53
N GLY A 4 18.05 -23.75 -2.06
CA GLY A 4 17.68 -22.38 -2.45
C GLY A 4 18.65 -21.34 -1.90
N SER A 5 19.15 -21.52 -0.68
CA SER A 5 20.20 -20.66 -0.11
C SER A 5 21.49 -20.75 -0.93
N PHE A 6 21.87 -21.95 -1.38
CA PHE A 6 23.01 -22.15 -2.27
C PHE A 6 22.82 -21.47 -3.63
N PHE A 7 21.65 -21.59 -4.26
CA PHE A 7 21.38 -20.86 -5.50
C PHE A 7 21.31 -19.35 -5.29
N LEU A 8 20.74 -18.87 -4.18
CA LEU A 8 20.74 -17.45 -3.84
C LEU A 8 22.17 -16.90 -3.68
N PHE A 9 23.13 -17.71 -3.23
CA PHE A 9 24.54 -17.31 -3.19
C PHE A 9 25.07 -16.98 -4.59
N GLY A 10 24.68 -17.75 -5.61
CA GLY A 10 25.00 -17.52 -7.02
C GLY A 10 24.36 -16.29 -7.66
N ARG A 11 23.56 -15.53 -6.91
CA ARG A 11 23.04 -14.22 -7.33
C ARG A 11 24.07 -13.11 -7.23
N TYR A 12 24.99 -13.23 -6.28
CA TYR A 12 25.88 -12.14 -5.88
C TYR A 12 27.28 -12.31 -6.45
N ASN A 13 27.96 -11.17 -6.62
CA ASN A 13 29.30 -11.13 -7.17
C ASN A 13 30.34 -11.27 -6.05
N TRP A 14 31.04 -12.39 -6.02
CA TRP A 14 32.04 -12.71 -4.99
C TRP A 14 33.47 -12.38 -5.41
N ALA A 15 33.66 -11.53 -6.43
CA ALA A 15 34.97 -11.08 -6.84
C ALA A 15 35.63 -10.17 -5.78
N VAL A 16 36.96 -10.12 -5.83
CA VAL A 16 37.80 -9.32 -4.93
C VAL A 16 37.37 -7.85 -4.93
N GLY A 17 37.10 -7.31 -3.74
CA GLY A 17 36.64 -5.94 -3.51
C GLY A 17 35.12 -5.79 -3.42
N ARG A 18 34.34 -6.85 -3.69
CA ARG A 18 32.86 -6.84 -3.59
C ARG A 18 32.32 -7.77 -2.51
N GLU A 19 33.16 -8.60 -1.89
CA GLU A 19 32.73 -9.67 -1.00
C GLU A 19 31.96 -9.13 0.22
N GLN A 20 32.44 -8.05 0.83
CA GLN A 20 31.78 -7.45 1.99
C GLN A 20 30.36 -6.98 1.67
N PHE A 21 30.16 -6.39 0.48
CA PHE A 21 28.84 -6.01 0.02
C PHE A 21 27.97 -7.25 -0.24
N SER A 22 28.52 -8.23 -0.94
CA SER A 22 27.82 -9.48 -1.27
C SER A 22 27.39 -10.26 -0.02
N ILE A 23 28.21 -10.31 1.03
CA ILE A 23 27.84 -10.90 2.33
C ILE A 23 26.58 -10.20 2.89
N LYS A 24 26.57 -8.87 2.89
CA LYS A 24 25.49 -8.06 3.44
C LYS A 24 24.19 -8.26 2.67
N SER A 25 24.25 -8.12 1.35
CA SER A 25 23.10 -8.28 0.48
C SER A 25 22.57 -9.72 0.47
N TYR A 26 23.45 -10.72 0.35
CA TYR A 26 23.09 -12.14 0.45
C TYR A 26 22.38 -12.46 1.76
N SER A 27 22.93 -12.05 2.90
CA SER A 27 22.34 -12.33 4.20
C SER A 27 20.97 -11.67 4.37
N SER A 28 20.81 -10.45 3.83
CA SER A 28 19.55 -9.71 3.86
C SER A 28 18.48 -10.36 2.99
N SER A 29 18.83 -10.77 1.77
CA SER A 29 17.93 -11.53 0.89
C SER A 29 17.61 -12.89 1.46
N LEU A 30 18.59 -13.58 2.06
CA LEU A 30 18.42 -14.88 2.69
C LEU A 30 17.39 -14.79 3.81
N TYR A 31 17.43 -13.73 4.62
CA TYR A 31 16.44 -13.48 5.67
C TYR A 31 15.00 -13.52 5.13
N PHE A 32 14.69 -12.71 4.11
CA PHE A 32 13.35 -12.69 3.52
C PHE A 32 13.02 -13.99 2.77
N PHE A 33 13.98 -14.56 2.04
CA PHE A 33 13.82 -15.82 1.32
C PHE A 33 13.41 -16.97 2.24
N LEU A 34 14.05 -17.08 3.42
CA LEU A 34 13.78 -18.12 4.41
C LEU A 34 12.36 -18.02 5.00
N ILE A 35 11.79 -16.83 5.04
CA ILE A 35 10.43 -16.59 5.57
C ILE A 35 9.39 -16.71 4.45
N ILE A 36 9.57 -16.00 3.33
CA ILE A 36 8.56 -15.87 2.27
C ILE A 36 8.27 -17.22 1.58
N THR A 37 9.29 -18.07 1.41
CA THR A 37 9.14 -19.34 0.71
C THR A 37 8.17 -20.29 1.42
N PRO A 38 8.38 -20.67 2.69
CA PRO A 38 7.40 -21.49 3.42
C PRO A 38 6.09 -20.73 3.65
N LEU A 39 6.14 -19.42 3.89
CA LEU A 39 4.93 -18.63 4.11
C LEU A 39 4.01 -18.65 2.89
N SER A 40 4.55 -18.54 1.67
CA SER A 40 3.75 -18.59 0.44
C SER A 40 3.00 -19.93 0.30
N TYR A 41 3.65 -21.04 0.65
CA TYR A 41 3.00 -22.36 0.68
C TYR A 41 1.84 -22.37 1.68
N TYR A 42 2.10 -22.01 2.95
CA TYR A 42 1.08 -22.10 3.99
C TYR A 42 -0.06 -21.10 3.80
N LEU A 43 0.24 -19.88 3.35
CA LEU A 43 -0.78 -18.88 3.07
C LEU A 43 -1.73 -19.37 1.96
N VAL A 44 -1.19 -19.88 0.85
CA VAL A 44 -2.01 -20.43 -0.24
C VAL A 44 -2.74 -21.70 0.20
N LEU A 45 -2.09 -22.57 0.98
CA LEU A 45 -2.72 -23.79 1.48
C LEU A 45 -3.92 -23.47 2.36
N VAL A 46 -3.79 -22.52 3.29
CA VAL A 46 -4.86 -22.14 4.21
C VAL A 46 -5.98 -21.36 3.50
N LEU A 47 -5.65 -20.51 2.53
CA LEU A 47 -6.64 -19.73 1.77
C LEU A 47 -7.42 -20.59 0.76
N SER A 48 -6.76 -21.56 0.11
CA SER A 48 -7.36 -22.32 -0.99
C SER A 48 -7.75 -23.76 -0.63
N ASN A 49 -7.20 -24.31 0.47
CA ASN A 49 -7.22 -25.72 0.81
C ASN A 49 -6.68 -26.65 -0.31
N LYS A 50 -5.80 -26.14 -1.18
CA LYS A 50 -5.26 -26.88 -2.34
C LYS A 50 -3.74 -27.03 -2.25
N LYS A 51 -3.28 -28.20 -1.79
CA LYS A 51 -1.86 -28.54 -1.66
C LYS A 51 -1.07 -28.36 -2.96
N ARG A 52 -1.61 -28.79 -4.10
CA ARG A 52 -0.94 -28.66 -5.41
C ARG A 52 -0.74 -27.20 -5.81
N LEU A 53 -1.75 -26.36 -5.57
CA LEU A 53 -1.66 -24.94 -5.85
C LEU A 53 -0.64 -24.26 -4.92
N ALA A 54 -0.71 -24.57 -3.63
CA ALA A 54 0.25 -24.08 -2.64
C ALA A 54 1.70 -24.44 -3.00
N PHE A 55 1.92 -25.69 -3.40
CA PHE A 55 3.22 -26.17 -3.87
C PHE A 55 3.67 -25.44 -5.13
N GLY A 56 2.80 -25.31 -6.13
CA GLY A 56 3.11 -24.59 -7.38
C GLY A 56 3.47 -23.13 -7.14
N VAL A 57 2.70 -22.40 -6.33
CA VAL A 57 3.01 -21.01 -5.97
C VAL A 57 4.33 -20.91 -5.21
N SER A 58 4.56 -21.79 -4.23
CA SER A 58 5.80 -21.79 -3.45
C SER A 58 7.03 -22.13 -4.30
N ILE A 59 6.91 -23.02 -5.30
CA ILE A 59 7.97 -23.26 -6.29
C ILE A 59 8.28 -22.00 -7.08
N VAL A 60 7.26 -21.29 -7.57
CA VAL A 60 7.48 -20.03 -8.31
C VAL A 60 8.18 -19.00 -7.43
N VAL A 61 7.73 -18.83 -6.18
CA VAL A 61 8.39 -17.93 -5.20
C VAL A 61 9.83 -18.38 -4.92
N PHE A 62 10.07 -19.68 -4.78
CA PHE A 62 11.40 -20.26 -4.57
C PHE A 62 12.32 -19.95 -5.76
N ILE A 63 11.89 -20.26 -6.98
CA ILE A 63 12.69 -20.05 -8.21
C ILE A 63 13.04 -18.57 -8.37
N ILE A 64 12.05 -17.67 -8.25
CA ILE A 64 12.28 -16.23 -8.38
C ILE A 64 13.22 -15.75 -7.26
N GLY A 65 12.96 -16.16 -6.02
CA GLY A 65 13.70 -15.71 -4.85
C GLY A 65 15.15 -16.19 -4.77
N CYS A 66 15.50 -17.29 -5.46
CA CYS A 66 16.87 -17.82 -5.47
C CYS A 66 17.54 -17.87 -6.84
N LEU A 67 17.01 -17.17 -7.86
CA LEU A 67 17.59 -17.19 -9.21
C LEU A 67 19.06 -16.70 -9.18
N PRO A 68 20.05 -17.53 -9.59
CA PRO A 68 21.48 -17.21 -9.49
C PRO A 68 21.96 -16.39 -10.69
N TYR A 69 21.81 -15.06 -10.63
CA TYR A 69 22.11 -14.17 -11.76
C TYR A 69 23.55 -14.30 -12.28
N GLU A 70 24.53 -14.35 -11.40
CA GLU A 70 25.96 -14.39 -11.76
C GLU A 70 26.33 -15.76 -12.34
N TRP A 71 25.90 -16.87 -11.72
CA TRP A 71 26.22 -18.21 -12.23
C TRP A 71 25.59 -18.53 -13.58
N LEU A 72 24.41 -17.96 -13.86
CA LEU A 72 23.72 -18.15 -15.14
C LEU A 72 24.16 -17.11 -16.20
N GLY A 73 25.11 -16.23 -15.90
CA GLY A 73 25.54 -15.16 -16.81
C GLY A 73 24.44 -14.13 -17.11
N LEU A 74 23.38 -14.08 -16.28
CA LEU A 74 22.28 -13.13 -16.40
C LEU A 74 22.69 -11.71 -15.99
N ALA A 75 23.87 -11.54 -15.37
CA ALA A 75 24.47 -10.23 -15.12
C ALA A 75 24.63 -9.38 -16.38
N ASN A 76 24.80 -10.02 -17.55
CA ASN A 76 24.85 -9.33 -18.84
C ASN A 76 23.48 -8.79 -19.30
N LEU A 77 22.39 -9.29 -18.73
CA LEU A 77 21.02 -8.85 -19.02
C LEU A 77 20.50 -7.84 -17.99
N ARG A 78 21.36 -7.42 -17.05
CA ARG A 78 20.97 -6.51 -15.99
C ARG A 78 20.53 -5.17 -16.56
N TYR A 79 19.34 -4.74 -16.17
CA TYR A 79 18.86 -3.39 -16.42
C TYR A 79 19.48 -2.44 -15.38
N ILE A 80 20.16 -1.40 -15.86
CA ILE A 80 20.68 -0.33 -15.01
C ILE A 80 19.69 0.81 -15.10
N THR A 81 18.95 1.05 -14.01
CA THR A 81 18.07 2.21 -13.92
C THR A 81 18.91 3.47 -13.93
N LYS A 82 18.70 4.29 -14.96
CA LYS A 82 19.23 5.65 -15.03
C LYS A 82 18.15 6.61 -14.52
N SER A 83 18.55 7.59 -13.74
CA SER A 83 17.69 8.67 -13.28
C SER A 83 18.27 10.00 -13.72
N TYR A 84 17.44 10.84 -14.33
CA TYR A 84 17.81 12.18 -14.75
C TYR A 84 17.02 13.19 -13.93
N HIS A 85 17.72 14.04 -13.18
CA HIS A 85 17.06 15.12 -12.46
C HIS A 85 16.46 16.11 -13.46
N TRP A 86 15.28 16.65 -13.13
CA TRP A 86 14.54 17.57 -13.99
C TRP A 86 15.33 18.81 -14.44
N ASN A 87 16.35 19.23 -13.68
CA ASN A 87 17.18 20.40 -13.96
C ASN A 87 18.53 20.05 -14.65
N THR A 88 18.69 18.82 -15.14
CA THR A 88 19.90 18.42 -15.87
C THR A 88 20.03 19.25 -17.16
N PRO A 89 21.22 19.79 -17.48
CA PRO A 89 21.41 20.57 -18.71
C PRO A 89 20.99 19.80 -19.96
N GLY A 90 20.18 20.44 -20.82
CA GLY A 90 19.66 19.83 -22.05
C GLY A 90 18.24 19.26 -21.93
N ILE A 91 17.70 19.12 -20.71
CA ILE A 91 16.30 18.72 -20.47
C ILE A 91 15.38 19.95 -20.59
N PRO A 92 14.29 19.91 -21.38
CA PRO A 92 13.31 20.97 -21.47
C PRO A 92 12.57 21.16 -20.13
N PRO A 93 12.02 22.36 -19.87
CA PRO A 93 11.29 22.60 -18.65
C PRO A 93 10.13 21.59 -18.52
N PRO A 94 9.91 21.01 -17.33
CA PRO A 94 8.86 20.02 -17.15
C PRO A 94 7.49 20.59 -17.49
N GLN A 95 6.66 19.78 -18.15
CA GLN A 95 5.30 20.16 -18.55
C GLN A 95 4.29 19.22 -17.90
N LEU A 96 3.20 19.81 -17.40
CA LEU A 96 2.02 19.05 -17.00
C LEU A 96 1.31 18.55 -18.25
N ASN A 97 0.80 17.34 -18.19
CA ASN A 97 0.14 16.70 -19.32
C ASN A 97 -1.29 16.31 -18.94
N TRP A 98 -2.23 17.25 -18.99
CA TRP A 98 -3.64 16.99 -18.64
C TRP A 98 -4.42 16.41 -19.81
N LEU A 99 -5.59 15.83 -19.54
CA LEU A 99 -6.52 15.44 -20.59
C LEU A 99 -7.25 16.67 -21.16
N PRO A 100 -7.54 16.68 -22.48
CA PRO A 100 -7.33 15.60 -23.45
C PRO A 100 -5.92 15.56 -24.09
N GLU A 101 -5.07 16.57 -23.89
CA GLU A 101 -3.76 16.69 -24.54
C GLU A 101 -2.88 15.45 -24.32
N ALA A 102 -2.96 14.86 -23.12
CA ALA A 102 -2.24 13.64 -22.75
C ALA A 102 -2.58 12.40 -23.58
N LEU A 103 -3.72 12.38 -24.28
CA LEU A 103 -4.05 11.29 -25.19
C LEU A 103 -3.13 11.25 -26.42
N SER A 104 -2.64 12.42 -26.82
CA SER A 104 -1.81 12.62 -28.02
C SER A 104 -0.31 12.50 -27.74
N GLN A 105 0.11 12.69 -26.49
CA GLN A 105 1.50 12.58 -26.06
C GLN A 105 1.80 11.14 -25.60
N VAL A 106 2.91 10.58 -26.07
CA VAL A 106 3.38 9.25 -25.62
C VAL A 106 4.20 9.47 -24.35
N ASP A 107 3.65 9.15 -23.18
CA ASP A 107 4.26 9.54 -21.89
C ASP A 107 5.54 8.77 -21.50
N PHE A 108 5.70 7.51 -21.91
CA PHE A 108 6.94 6.71 -21.78
C PHE A 108 6.92 5.47 -22.71
N PRO A 109 8.09 4.90 -23.10
CA PRO A 109 8.13 3.79 -24.05
C PRO A 109 7.24 2.62 -23.62
N GLY A 110 6.42 2.09 -24.51
CA GLY A 110 5.68 0.84 -24.25
C GLY A 110 4.60 0.88 -23.15
N GLU A 111 4.26 2.04 -22.58
CA GLU A 111 3.24 2.17 -21.51
C GLU A 111 1.93 1.45 -21.85
N LYS A 112 1.30 1.81 -22.97
CA LYS A 112 0.03 1.22 -23.42
C LYS A 112 0.15 -0.30 -23.59
N LYS A 113 1.29 -0.78 -24.12
CA LYS A 113 1.56 -2.21 -24.31
C LYS A 113 1.66 -2.93 -22.96
N LEU A 114 2.28 -2.31 -21.95
CA LEU A 114 2.36 -2.86 -20.60
C LEU A 114 0.97 -3.04 -19.99
N PHE A 115 0.12 -2.01 -20.01
CA PHE A 115 -1.22 -2.10 -19.42
C PHE A 115 -2.10 -3.15 -20.11
N VAL A 116 -2.05 -3.22 -21.45
CA VAL A 116 -2.77 -4.25 -22.22
C VAL A 116 -2.23 -5.65 -21.90
N ALA A 117 -0.90 -5.82 -21.87
CA ALA A 117 -0.28 -7.10 -21.53
C ALA A 117 -0.61 -7.54 -20.09
N ALA A 118 -0.59 -6.61 -19.14
CA ALA A 118 -0.95 -6.87 -17.75
C ALA A 118 -2.41 -7.32 -17.61
N LEU A 119 -3.34 -6.65 -18.29
CA LEU A 119 -4.76 -7.04 -18.31
C LEU A 119 -4.97 -8.41 -18.95
N ALA A 120 -4.32 -8.66 -20.10
CA ALA A 120 -4.41 -9.93 -20.80
C ALA A 120 -3.86 -11.08 -19.94
N LEU A 121 -2.67 -10.90 -19.36
CA LEU A 121 -2.05 -11.88 -18.48
C LEU A 121 -2.91 -12.14 -17.23
N PHE A 122 -3.43 -11.09 -16.59
CA PHE A 122 -4.33 -11.23 -15.44
C PHE A 122 -5.59 -12.02 -15.82
N THR A 123 -6.19 -11.73 -16.98
CA THR A 123 -7.39 -12.42 -17.46
C THR A 123 -7.12 -13.89 -17.73
N ILE A 124 -5.99 -14.21 -18.39
CA ILE A 124 -5.55 -15.59 -18.65
C ILE A 124 -5.34 -16.32 -17.31
N ILE A 125 -4.62 -15.72 -16.37
CA ILE A 125 -4.36 -16.29 -15.05
C ILE A 125 -5.68 -16.53 -14.32
N ALA A 126 -6.57 -15.54 -14.22
CA ALA A 126 -7.87 -15.68 -13.58
C ALA A 126 -8.71 -16.81 -14.19
N PHE A 127 -8.66 -16.96 -15.51
CA PHE A 127 -9.32 -18.04 -16.23
C PHE A 127 -8.70 -19.41 -15.92
N LEU A 128 -7.37 -19.54 -15.97
CA LEU A 128 -6.65 -20.76 -15.61
C LEU A 128 -6.94 -21.16 -14.16
N PHE A 129 -6.94 -20.22 -13.23
CA PHE A 129 -7.29 -20.49 -11.83
C PHE A 129 -8.72 -21.01 -11.69
N ALA A 130 -9.69 -20.38 -12.36
CA ALA A 130 -11.07 -20.84 -12.35
C ALA A 130 -11.22 -22.21 -13.02
N PHE A 131 -10.47 -22.47 -14.10
CA PHE A 131 -10.39 -23.75 -14.81
C PHE A 131 -9.88 -24.86 -13.89
N PHE A 132 -8.68 -24.70 -13.33
CA PHE A 132 -8.09 -25.68 -12.41
C PHE A 132 -8.90 -25.85 -11.13
N ALA A 133 -9.66 -24.84 -10.73
CA ALA A 133 -10.54 -24.96 -9.58
C ALA A 133 -11.76 -25.89 -9.80
N GLN A 134 -12.16 -26.12 -11.04
CA GLN A 134 -13.33 -26.94 -11.39
C GLN A 134 -12.98 -28.36 -11.87
N GLY A 135 -11.69 -28.67 -12.03
CA GLY A 135 -11.20 -29.96 -12.52
C GLY A 135 -11.28 -30.10 -14.06
N TRP A 136 -10.63 -31.14 -14.59
CA TRP A 136 -10.44 -31.36 -16.04
C TRP A 136 -11.73 -31.74 -16.81
N ASN A 137 -12.82 -32.11 -16.12
CA ASN A 137 -14.11 -32.44 -16.75
C ASN A 137 -14.86 -31.17 -17.14
N TRP A 138 -14.42 -30.57 -18.24
CA TRP A 138 -15.00 -29.39 -18.85
C TRP A 138 -16.25 -29.76 -19.66
N ASN A 139 -17.39 -29.17 -19.27
CA ASN A 139 -18.63 -29.23 -20.03
C ASN A 139 -19.07 -27.79 -20.29
N LEU A 140 -19.51 -27.47 -21.52
CA LEU A 140 -19.93 -26.13 -21.95
C LEU A 140 -20.94 -25.47 -20.99
N LYS A 141 -21.76 -26.27 -20.31
CA LYS A 141 -22.72 -25.80 -19.29
C LYS A 141 -22.05 -25.19 -18.03
N ARG A 142 -20.75 -25.36 -17.82
CA ARG A 142 -19.98 -24.80 -16.69
C ARG A 142 -19.24 -23.48 -17.02
N ILE A 143 -19.30 -23.02 -18.27
CA ILE A 143 -18.63 -21.77 -18.67
C ILE A 143 -19.32 -20.54 -18.06
N GLN A 144 -20.65 -20.49 -18.08
CA GLN A 144 -21.42 -19.37 -17.51
C GLN A 144 -21.09 -19.06 -16.03
N PRO A 145 -21.12 -20.03 -15.09
CA PRO A 145 -20.78 -19.75 -13.69
C PRO A 145 -19.31 -19.35 -13.50
N THR A 146 -18.41 -19.78 -14.39
CA THR A 146 -17.00 -19.38 -14.40
C THR A 146 -16.85 -17.91 -14.78
N LEU A 147 -17.50 -17.50 -15.88
CA LEU A 147 -17.48 -16.11 -16.35
C LEU A 147 -18.09 -15.15 -15.31
N LYS A 148 -19.19 -15.54 -14.64
CA LYS A 148 -19.79 -14.76 -13.54
C LYS A 148 -18.83 -14.48 -12.37
N ARG A 149 -17.79 -15.30 -12.20
CA ARG A 149 -16.75 -15.10 -11.17
C ARG A 149 -15.57 -14.29 -11.67
N ILE A 150 -15.16 -14.49 -12.92
CA ILE A 150 -13.96 -13.86 -13.50
C ILE A 150 -14.25 -12.41 -13.92
N VAL A 151 -15.37 -12.17 -14.59
CA VAL A 151 -15.68 -10.85 -15.18
C VAL A 151 -15.60 -9.72 -14.14
N PRO A 152 -16.17 -9.84 -12.92
CA PRO A 152 -16.02 -8.80 -11.91
C PRO A 152 -14.56 -8.54 -11.51
N LEU A 153 -13.73 -9.58 -11.42
CA LEU A 153 -12.31 -9.44 -11.08
C LEU A 153 -11.54 -8.70 -12.18
N VAL A 154 -11.82 -9.05 -13.44
CA VAL A 154 -11.21 -8.40 -14.61
C VAL A 154 -11.64 -6.94 -14.70
N LEU A 155 -12.91 -6.61 -14.46
CA LEU A 155 -13.40 -5.23 -14.45
C LEU A 155 -12.76 -4.40 -13.33
N VAL A 156 -12.64 -4.97 -12.13
CA VAL A 156 -11.95 -4.32 -10.99
C VAL A 156 -10.49 -4.03 -11.33
N PHE A 157 -9.79 -5.00 -11.93
CA PHE A 157 -8.40 -4.82 -12.31
C PHE A 157 -8.25 -3.82 -13.47
N LEU A 158 -9.14 -3.86 -14.47
CA LEU A 158 -9.20 -2.87 -15.54
C LEU A 158 -9.38 -1.45 -15.01
N ALA A 159 -10.28 -1.25 -14.04
CA ALA A 159 -10.48 0.06 -13.42
C ALA A 159 -9.22 0.56 -12.69
N ILE A 160 -8.48 -0.33 -12.02
CA ILE A 160 -7.19 0.00 -11.40
C ILE A 160 -6.17 0.40 -12.45
N LEU A 161 -5.97 -0.43 -13.49
CA LEU A 161 -5.02 -0.15 -14.56
C LEU A 161 -5.35 1.16 -15.30
N THR A 162 -6.63 1.45 -15.50
CA THR A 162 -7.08 2.71 -16.11
C THR A 162 -6.72 3.90 -15.24
N GLN A 163 -7.01 3.85 -13.93
CA GLN A 163 -6.64 4.92 -13.00
C GLN A 163 -5.12 5.08 -12.87
N THR A 164 -4.36 3.98 -12.81
CA THR A 164 -2.89 4.03 -12.79
C THR A 164 -2.33 4.64 -14.07
N TRP A 165 -2.90 4.30 -15.23
CA TRP A 165 -2.54 4.92 -16.51
C TRP A 165 -2.91 6.40 -16.56
N LEU A 166 -4.04 6.79 -15.98
CA LEU A 166 -4.46 8.20 -15.90
C LEU A 166 -3.52 9.05 -15.03
N HIS A 167 -2.85 8.45 -14.04
CA HIS A 167 -2.00 9.14 -13.05
C HIS A 167 -0.53 8.71 -13.14
N SER A 168 -0.05 8.34 -14.33
CA SER A 168 1.35 8.00 -14.56
C SER A 168 2.19 9.24 -14.89
N SER A 169 3.50 9.18 -14.61
CA SER A 169 4.44 10.26 -14.97
C SER A 169 4.01 11.62 -14.39
N MET A 170 4.06 12.70 -15.19
CA MET A 170 3.69 14.07 -14.79
C MET A 170 2.20 14.26 -14.46
N ARG A 171 1.36 13.24 -14.67
CA ARG A 171 -0.04 13.20 -14.24
C ARG A 171 -0.21 12.65 -12.83
N SER A 172 0.86 12.12 -12.22
CA SER A 172 0.80 11.60 -10.86
C SER A 172 0.73 12.74 -9.84
N PRO A 173 -0.27 12.75 -8.93
CA PRO A 173 -0.38 13.73 -7.87
C PRO A 173 0.89 13.91 -7.05
N TYR A 174 1.62 12.83 -6.78
CA TYR A 174 2.83 12.92 -5.99
C TYR A 174 3.98 13.68 -6.70
N ASN A 175 3.96 13.75 -8.03
CA ASN A 175 5.00 14.41 -8.81
C ASN A 175 4.73 15.90 -8.98
N TYR A 176 3.52 16.28 -9.38
CA TYR A 176 3.25 17.66 -9.76
C TYR A 176 2.99 18.61 -8.59
N LEU A 177 2.67 18.09 -7.39
CA LEU A 177 2.24 18.95 -6.29
C LEU A 177 3.34 19.85 -5.72
N THR A 178 4.59 19.39 -5.73
CA THR A 178 5.74 20.18 -5.27
C THR A 178 5.95 21.44 -6.09
N ASN A 179 5.57 21.43 -7.37
CA ASN A 179 5.60 22.59 -8.26
C ASN A 179 4.59 23.69 -7.85
N PHE A 180 3.51 23.32 -7.14
CA PHE A 180 2.49 24.28 -6.69
C PHE A 180 2.74 24.83 -5.28
N ASP A 181 3.74 24.32 -4.55
CA ASP A 181 4.04 24.70 -3.16
C ASP A 181 4.87 25.98 -3.04
N LYS A 182 5.61 26.36 -4.10
CA LYS A 182 6.52 27.53 -4.09
C LYS A 182 6.10 28.58 -5.12
N PRO A 183 6.49 29.86 -4.92
CA PRO A 183 6.18 30.93 -5.87
C PRO A 183 6.61 30.56 -7.29
N LYS A 184 5.82 30.95 -8.31
CA LYS A 184 6.12 30.66 -9.73
C LYS A 184 7.52 31.10 -10.16
N SER A 185 8.07 32.16 -9.53
CA SER A 185 9.43 32.65 -9.75
C SER A 185 10.53 31.66 -9.37
N ALA A 186 10.22 30.67 -8.54
CA ALA A 186 11.17 29.70 -8.03
C ALA A 186 11.28 28.42 -8.89
N ASN A 187 10.38 28.23 -9.89
CA ASN A 187 10.31 27.08 -10.82
C ASN A 187 10.83 25.76 -10.21
N ASN A 188 10.23 25.33 -9.10
CA ASN A 188 10.74 24.22 -8.30
C ASN A 188 9.99 22.94 -8.62
N TRP A 189 10.60 22.12 -9.46
CA TRP A 189 10.19 20.72 -9.62
C TRP A 189 10.96 19.84 -8.64
N TYR A 190 10.40 18.68 -8.33
CA TYR A 190 11.00 17.70 -7.44
C TYR A 190 10.70 16.29 -7.95
N HIS A 191 11.27 15.98 -9.11
CA HIS A 191 11.11 14.71 -9.77
C HIS A 191 12.35 14.33 -10.59
N SER A 192 12.48 13.04 -10.81
CA SER A 192 13.46 12.42 -11.68
C SER A 192 12.74 11.73 -12.84
N TYR A 193 13.39 11.69 -14.01
CA TYR A 193 12.96 10.90 -15.15
C TYR A 193 13.69 9.56 -15.18
N LEU A 194 12.97 8.49 -15.47
CA LEU A 194 13.49 7.12 -15.49
C LEU A 194 13.80 6.59 -16.90
N PHE A 195 13.64 7.43 -17.92
CA PHE A 195 13.94 7.11 -19.31
C PHE A 195 14.78 8.21 -19.97
N ASP A 196 15.62 7.82 -20.92
CA ASP A 196 16.58 8.70 -21.62
C ASP A 196 15.92 9.83 -22.42
N ASN A 197 14.61 9.72 -22.69
CA ASN A 197 13.81 10.71 -23.41
C ASN A 197 12.93 11.56 -22.49
N GLU A 198 13.34 11.76 -21.23
CA GLU A 198 12.69 12.69 -20.29
C GLU A 198 11.26 12.27 -19.93
N GLN A 199 11.08 10.96 -19.83
CA GLN A 199 9.79 10.31 -19.62
C GLN A 199 9.80 9.51 -18.33
N GLY A 200 8.61 9.08 -17.89
CA GLY A 200 8.44 8.32 -16.64
C GLY A 200 8.87 9.13 -15.41
N ALA A 201 8.27 10.30 -15.24
CA ALA A 201 8.53 11.14 -14.08
C ALA A 201 8.09 10.46 -12.79
N VAL A 202 8.91 10.59 -11.75
CA VAL A 202 8.69 10.05 -10.39
C VAL A 202 9.26 11.03 -9.37
N SER A 203 8.74 11.04 -8.15
CA SER A 203 9.23 11.94 -7.12
C SER A 203 10.72 11.70 -6.85
N ASP A 204 11.46 12.79 -6.61
CA ASP A 204 12.89 12.74 -6.35
C ASP A 204 13.22 11.92 -5.09
N ASP A 205 12.27 11.70 -4.17
CA ASP A 205 12.47 10.78 -3.03
C ASP A 205 12.89 9.37 -3.46
N LEU A 206 12.70 9.00 -4.73
CA LEU A 206 13.13 7.73 -5.31
C LEU A 206 14.60 7.43 -5.01
N PHE A 207 15.50 8.41 -4.89
CA PHE A 207 16.91 8.15 -4.58
C PHE A 207 17.08 7.35 -3.27
N VAL A 208 16.18 7.53 -2.30
CA VAL A 208 16.20 6.77 -1.03
C VAL A 208 15.74 5.34 -1.24
N PHE A 209 14.73 5.13 -2.10
CA PHE A 209 14.09 3.84 -2.33
C PHE A 209 14.87 2.95 -3.29
N ILE A 210 15.44 3.51 -4.37
CA ILE A 210 16.12 2.74 -5.41
C ILE A 210 17.35 2.00 -4.88
N THR A 211 18.05 2.57 -3.90
CA THR A 211 19.21 1.92 -3.28
C THR A 211 18.84 0.63 -2.56
N LEU A 212 17.58 0.46 -2.12
CA LEU A 212 17.10 -0.79 -1.53
C LEU A 212 16.91 -1.88 -2.59
N ASP A 213 16.35 -1.52 -3.75
CA ASP A 213 16.23 -2.44 -4.90
C ASP A 213 17.61 -2.88 -5.37
N GLU A 214 18.52 -1.92 -5.57
CA GLU A 214 19.92 -2.15 -5.94
C GLU A 214 20.64 -3.02 -4.91
N TYR A 215 20.39 -2.79 -3.61
CA TYR A 215 20.94 -3.60 -2.54
C TYR A 215 20.55 -5.07 -2.71
N PHE A 216 19.26 -5.41 -2.80
CA PHE A 216 18.82 -6.80 -2.94
C PHE A 216 19.17 -7.42 -4.30
N ALA A 217 19.26 -6.60 -5.35
CA ALA A 217 19.72 -6.99 -6.69
C ALA A 217 21.21 -7.36 -6.74
N GLY A 218 22.00 -6.99 -5.72
CA GLY A 218 23.42 -7.30 -5.65
C GLY A 218 24.32 -6.23 -6.29
N ASP A 219 23.85 -4.99 -6.42
CA ASP A 219 24.64 -3.89 -6.96
C ASP A 219 25.51 -3.25 -5.88
N ALA A 220 26.84 -3.38 -6.00
CA ALA A 220 27.80 -2.94 -5.00
C ALA A 220 27.94 -1.41 -4.92
N LYS A 221 26.90 -0.74 -4.43
CA LYS A 221 26.81 0.70 -4.17
C LYS A 221 26.54 0.97 -2.69
N PRO A 222 26.85 2.18 -2.19
CA PRO A 222 26.43 2.60 -0.86
C PRO A 222 24.89 2.50 -0.71
N VAL A 223 24.45 1.79 0.33
CA VAL A 223 23.02 1.62 0.62
C VAL A 223 22.54 2.77 1.48
N GLN A 224 21.47 3.44 1.07
CA GLN A 224 20.81 4.41 1.94
C GLN A 224 19.95 3.69 2.97
N THR A 225 20.41 3.63 4.22
CA THR A 225 19.78 2.81 5.26
C THR A 225 18.56 3.47 5.92
N MET A 226 18.25 4.73 5.55
CA MET A 226 17.13 5.50 6.09
C MET A 226 15.79 4.72 6.09
N LEU A 227 15.57 3.90 5.07
CA LEU A 227 14.36 3.11 4.88
C LEU A 227 14.60 1.60 4.92
N ILE A 228 15.76 1.13 5.40
CA ILE A 228 16.10 -0.30 5.38
C ILE A 228 15.09 -1.15 6.16
N ARG A 229 14.48 -0.62 7.23
CA ARG A 229 13.41 -1.29 7.98
C ARG A 229 12.11 -1.49 7.19
N ARG A 230 11.96 -0.80 6.05
CA ARG A 230 10.80 -0.81 5.13
C ARG A 230 11.11 -1.49 3.79
N SER A 231 12.04 -2.44 3.83
CA SER A 231 12.69 -2.99 2.64
C SER A 231 11.99 -4.19 2.00
N PHE A 232 10.93 -4.75 2.60
CA PHE A 232 10.36 -6.00 2.08
C PHE A 232 9.74 -5.85 0.68
N VAL A 233 9.07 -4.73 0.40
CA VAL A 233 8.55 -4.47 -0.96
C VAL A 233 9.68 -4.33 -1.98
N HIS A 234 10.82 -3.77 -1.55
CA HIS A 234 12.03 -3.60 -2.35
C HIS A 234 12.75 -4.92 -2.61
N TYR A 235 12.71 -5.84 -1.64
CA TYR A 235 13.16 -7.22 -1.85
C TYR A 235 12.32 -7.90 -2.94
N ILE A 236 11.00 -7.69 -2.97
CA ILE A 236 10.12 -8.25 -4.01
C ILE A 236 10.41 -7.59 -5.37
N SER A 237 10.48 -6.26 -5.44
CA SER A 237 10.71 -5.55 -6.70
C SER A 237 12.08 -5.86 -7.29
N ALA A 238 13.13 -5.98 -6.47
CA ALA A 238 14.50 -6.31 -6.91
C ALA A 238 14.61 -7.60 -7.73
N GLN A 239 13.68 -8.54 -7.55
CA GLN A 239 13.64 -9.77 -8.34
C GLN A 239 13.30 -9.52 -9.82
N PHE A 240 12.61 -8.41 -10.09
CA PHE A 240 12.16 -8.00 -11.42
C PHE A 240 12.91 -6.77 -11.91
N SER A 241 13.16 -5.78 -11.05
CA SER A 241 13.88 -4.55 -11.41
C SER A 241 15.33 -4.80 -11.80
N TYR A 242 15.85 -6.00 -11.52
CA TYR A 242 17.10 -6.49 -12.11
C TYR A 242 17.06 -6.58 -13.64
N PHE A 243 15.92 -6.93 -14.24
CA PHE A 243 15.78 -7.20 -15.68
C PHE A 243 14.98 -6.13 -16.43
N ILE A 244 14.14 -5.36 -15.72
CA ILE A 244 13.24 -4.37 -16.30
C ILE A 244 13.28 -3.08 -15.48
N ASN A 245 12.95 -1.95 -16.10
CA ASN A 245 12.93 -0.66 -15.41
C ASN A 245 12.02 -0.71 -14.18
N ILE A 246 12.52 -0.20 -13.05
CA ILE A 246 11.82 -0.17 -11.74
C ILE A 246 10.44 0.47 -11.83
N PHE A 247 10.27 1.46 -12.72
CA PHE A 247 9.00 2.11 -12.95
C PHE A 247 7.89 1.12 -13.35
N TYR A 248 8.16 0.27 -14.34
CA TYR A 248 7.19 -0.74 -14.78
C TYR A 248 6.93 -1.80 -13.71
N VAL A 249 7.97 -2.20 -12.97
CA VAL A 249 7.83 -3.15 -11.86
C VAL A 249 6.83 -2.62 -10.85
N PHE A 250 6.99 -1.37 -10.43
CA PHE A 250 6.11 -0.77 -9.44
C PHE A 250 4.72 -0.44 -9.97
N LEU A 251 4.54 -0.07 -11.25
CA LEU A 251 3.20 0.05 -11.83
C LEU A 251 2.39 -1.25 -11.66
N ILE A 252 3.02 -2.40 -11.96
CA ILE A 252 2.38 -3.71 -11.81
C ILE A 252 2.22 -4.07 -10.33
N LEU A 253 3.28 -3.92 -9.52
CA LEU A 253 3.26 -4.29 -8.11
C LEU A 253 2.20 -3.48 -7.33
N ASN A 254 2.14 -2.18 -7.56
CA ASN A 254 1.14 -1.29 -6.97
C ASN A 254 -0.28 -1.67 -7.40
N SER A 255 -0.47 -1.96 -8.70
CA SER A 255 -1.77 -2.44 -9.21
C SER A 255 -2.21 -3.74 -8.54
N LEU A 256 -1.29 -4.67 -8.29
CA LEU A 256 -1.57 -5.95 -7.61
C LEU A 256 -1.87 -5.77 -6.11
N PHE A 257 -1.16 -4.87 -5.42
CA PHE A 257 -1.45 -4.53 -4.02
C PHE A 257 -2.81 -3.86 -3.90
N TRP A 258 -3.12 -2.90 -4.77
CA TRP A 258 -4.42 -2.23 -4.82
C TRP A 258 -5.55 -3.23 -5.11
N PHE A 259 -5.37 -4.10 -6.10
CA PHE A 259 -6.33 -5.16 -6.42
C PHE A 259 -6.56 -6.07 -5.21
N SER A 260 -5.48 -6.50 -4.55
CA SER A 260 -5.55 -7.35 -3.36
C SER A 260 -6.27 -6.65 -2.19
N ALA A 261 -6.10 -5.34 -2.02
CA ALA A 261 -6.83 -4.54 -1.03
C ALA A 261 -8.34 -4.50 -1.33
N VAL A 262 -8.75 -4.34 -2.59
CA VAL A 262 -10.17 -4.37 -3.00
C VAL A 262 -10.80 -5.73 -2.69
N ILE A 263 -10.12 -6.82 -3.05
CA ILE A 263 -10.60 -8.18 -2.80
C ILE A 263 -10.67 -8.48 -1.29
N ALA A 264 -9.63 -8.10 -0.54
CA ALA A 264 -9.59 -8.25 0.91
C ALA A 264 -10.73 -7.47 1.58
N ALA A 265 -11.00 -6.23 1.15
CA ALA A 265 -12.10 -5.42 1.66
C ALA A 265 -13.46 -6.13 1.46
N TYR A 266 -13.74 -6.61 0.25
CA TYR A 266 -14.98 -7.34 -0.03
C TYR A 266 -15.15 -8.54 0.90
N TYR A 267 -14.15 -9.42 0.98
CA TYR A 267 -14.27 -10.64 1.77
C TYR A 267 -14.28 -10.39 3.27
N TYR A 268 -13.50 -9.41 3.75
CA TYR A 268 -13.49 -9.00 5.14
C TYR A 268 -14.87 -8.48 5.57
N PHE A 269 -15.39 -7.45 4.92
CA PHE A 269 -16.66 -6.85 5.34
C PHE A 269 -17.84 -7.78 5.11
N LYS A 270 -17.81 -8.62 4.06
CA LYS A 270 -18.84 -9.64 3.85
C LYS A 270 -18.89 -10.62 5.01
N LYS A 271 -17.73 -11.12 5.46
CA LYS A 271 -17.64 -12.08 6.57
C LYS A 271 -18.00 -11.43 7.90
N VAL A 272 -17.48 -10.23 8.17
CA VAL A 272 -17.69 -9.55 9.45
C VAL A 272 -19.12 -9.08 9.60
N LEU A 273 -19.71 -8.46 8.58
CA LEU A 273 -21.06 -7.87 8.67
C LEU A 273 -22.17 -8.85 8.29
N GLY A 274 -21.88 -9.89 7.49
CA GLY A 274 -22.90 -10.76 6.91
C GLY A 274 -23.69 -10.11 5.78
N ASN A 275 -23.26 -8.92 5.30
CA ASN A 275 -23.94 -8.16 4.26
C ASN A 275 -23.05 -8.02 3.03
N SER A 276 -23.38 -8.75 1.96
CA SER A 276 -22.59 -8.73 0.72
C SER A 276 -22.70 -7.41 -0.05
N THR A 277 -23.80 -6.67 0.11
CA THR A 277 -24.04 -5.40 -0.58
C THR A 277 -23.18 -4.30 0.02
N VAL A 278 -23.16 -4.16 1.34
CA VAL A 278 -22.27 -3.21 2.03
C VAL A 278 -20.82 -3.51 1.69
N ALA A 279 -20.42 -4.78 1.75
CA ALA A 279 -19.06 -5.20 1.42
C ALA A 279 -18.67 -4.86 -0.03
N LEU A 280 -19.61 -4.96 -0.96
CA LEU A 280 -19.39 -4.59 -2.36
C LEU A 280 -19.21 -3.09 -2.53
N TYR A 281 -20.00 -2.26 -1.83
CA TYR A 281 -19.81 -0.81 -1.85
C TYR A 281 -18.46 -0.40 -1.25
N VAL A 282 -18.03 -1.01 -0.14
CA VAL A 282 -16.70 -0.75 0.41
C VAL A 282 -15.61 -1.11 -0.58
N ALA A 283 -15.68 -2.29 -1.20
CA ALA A 283 -14.69 -2.71 -2.19
C ALA A 283 -14.63 -1.77 -3.39
N ALA A 284 -15.77 -1.27 -3.87
CA ALA A 284 -15.83 -0.29 -4.94
C ALA A 284 -15.21 1.06 -4.54
N LEU A 285 -15.43 1.54 -3.31
CA LEU A 285 -14.78 2.75 -2.79
C LEU A 285 -13.25 2.57 -2.63
N VAL A 286 -12.79 1.39 -2.19
CA VAL A 286 -11.35 1.07 -2.18
C VAL A 286 -10.77 1.09 -3.59
N ASN A 287 -11.52 0.63 -4.60
CA ASN A 287 -11.08 0.60 -6.00
C ASN A 287 -10.85 1.99 -6.60
N CYS A 288 -11.44 3.04 -6.04
CA CYS A 288 -11.22 4.43 -6.44
C CYS A 288 -10.64 5.30 -5.33
N GLY A 289 -9.90 4.71 -4.37
CA GLY A 289 -9.45 5.46 -3.19
C GLY A 289 -8.33 6.47 -3.49
N THR A 290 -8.46 7.67 -2.92
CA THR A 290 -7.57 8.82 -3.17
C THR A 290 -6.10 8.52 -2.91
N GLY A 291 -5.77 7.91 -1.78
CA GLY A 291 -4.39 7.55 -1.44
C GLY A 291 -3.81 6.44 -2.32
N PHE A 292 -4.64 5.58 -2.93
CA PHE A 292 -4.16 4.60 -3.91
C PHE A 292 -3.83 5.28 -5.24
N ILE A 293 -4.71 6.17 -5.72
CA ILE A 293 -4.48 6.97 -6.93
C ILE A 293 -3.17 7.77 -6.79
N PHE A 294 -3.03 8.46 -5.66
CA PHE A 294 -1.92 9.36 -5.35
C PHE A 294 -0.53 8.70 -5.51
N PHE A 295 -0.39 7.44 -5.09
CA PHE A 295 0.87 6.70 -5.12
C PHE A 295 0.93 5.60 -6.20
N SER A 296 -0.09 5.49 -7.06
CA SER A 296 -0.22 4.36 -8.00
C SER A 296 0.97 4.20 -8.94
N ALA A 297 1.54 5.31 -9.42
CA ALA A 297 2.68 5.34 -10.33
C ALA A 297 4.03 5.61 -9.65
N GLN A 298 4.11 5.49 -8.32
CA GLN A 298 5.32 5.80 -7.57
C GLN A 298 6.09 4.52 -7.21
N PRO A 299 7.40 4.43 -7.54
CA PRO A 299 8.25 3.29 -7.18
C PRO A 299 8.69 3.33 -5.71
N MET A 300 7.71 3.29 -4.80
CA MET A 300 7.87 3.49 -3.35
C MET A 300 6.95 2.56 -2.57
N SER A 301 7.19 2.42 -1.26
CA SER A 301 6.41 1.52 -0.40
C SER A 301 5.03 2.03 0.03
N TYR A 302 4.67 3.29 -0.27
CA TYR A 302 3.48 3.95 0.29
C TYR A 302 2.14 3.29 -0.10
N LEU A 303 1.95 2.94 -1.37
CA LEU A 303 0.71 2.29 -1.79
C LEU A 303 0.56 0.90 -1.15
N ALA A 304 1.64 0.12 -1.16
CA ALA A 304 1.68 -1.17 -0.49
C ALA A 304 1.34 -1.02 1.01
N ALA A 305 1.84 0.04 1.67
CA ALA A 305 1.54 0.35 3.06
C ALA A 305 0.04 0.60 3.33
N TYR A 306 -0.68 1.25 2.41
CA TYR A 306 -2.13 1.39 2.51
C TYR A 306 -2.87 0.09 2.22
N ALA A 307 -2.43 -0.67 1.22
CA ALA A 307 -3.05 -1.94 0.84
C ALA A 307 -3.00 -2.97 1.98
N ILE A 308 -1.85 -3.08 2.67
CA ILE A 308 -1.67 -4.08 3.73
C ILE A 308 -2.62 -3.91 4.91
N ILE A 309 -3.14 -2.70 5.18
CA ILE A 309 -4.07 -2.47 6.29
C ILE A 309 -5.31 -3.37 6.19
N ILE A 310 -6.02 -3.34 5.06
CA ILE A 310 -7.22 -4.16 4.87
C ILE A 310 -6.89 -5.62 4.60
N ILE A 311 -5.73 -5.92 4.00
CA ILE A 311 -5.25 -7.29 3.82
C ILE A 311 -4.99 -7.95 5.17
N ILE A 312 -4.34 -7.26 6.11
CA ILE A 312 -4.11 -7.77 7.47
C ILE A 312 -5.44 -8.00 8.19
N LEU A 313 -6.37 -7.05 8.11
CA LEU A 313 -7.71 -7.20 8.69
C LEU A 313 -8.43 -8.45 8.15
N TYR A 314 -8.40 -8.64 6.83
CA TYR A 314 -8.92 -9.84 6.19
C TYR A 314 -8.23 -11.11 6.69
N LEU A 315 -6.90 -11.13 6.76
CA LEU A 315 -6.13 -12.29 7.20
C LEU A 315 -6.34 -12.59 8.69
N THR A 316 -6.45 -11.59 9.56
CA THR A 316 -6.83 -11.77 10.96
C THR A 316 -8.18 -12.47 11.06
N GLU A 317 -9.18 -11.95 10.35
CA GLU A 317 -10.52 -12.53 10.32
C GLU A 317 -10.52 -13.94 9.72
N TYR A 318 -9.71 -14.21 8.70
CA TYR A 318 -9.69 -15.49 8.02
C TYR A 318 -8.92 -16.58 8.80
N LEU A 319 -7.78 -16.22 9.39
CA LEU A 319 -6.84 -17.15 10.04
C LEU A 319 -7.14 -17.35 11.53
N LEU A 320 -7.58 -16.30 12.23
CA LEU A 320 -7.71 -16.33 13.70
C LEU A 320 -9.15 -16.35 14.21
N VAL A 321 -10.13 -15.91 13.42
CA VAL A 321 -11.56 -15.98 13.80
C VAL A 321 -12.17 -17.26 13.22
N ARG A 322 -11.92 -18.37 13.93
CA ARG A 322 -12.39 -19.74 13.63
C ARG A 322 -12.59 -20.53 14.93
N GLU A 323 -13.43 -21.57 14.87
CA GLU A 323 -13.66 -22.49 16.00
C GLU A 323 -12.35 -23.17 16.41
N GLU A 324 -11.64 -23.73 15.42
CA GLU A 324 -10.33 -24.36 15.62
C GLU A 324 -9.22 -23.56 14.93
N VAL A 325 -8.43 -22.84 15.73
CA VAL A 325 -7.21 -22.17 15.27
C VAL A 325 -6.01 -22.98 15.75
N GLY A 326 -5.42 -23.74 14.83
CA GLY A 326 -4.16 -24.46 15.04
C GLY A 326 -2.93 -23.56 14.91
N LEU A 327 -1.78 -24.04 15.42
CA LEU A 327 -0.51 -23.31 15.46
C LEU A 327 -0.09 -22.75 14.10
N ILE A 328 -0.32 -23.50 13.02
CA ILE A 328 0.05 -23.06 11.67
C ILE A 328 -0.65 -21.77 11.24
N HIS A 329 -1.90 -21.54 11.67
CA HIS A 329 -2.63 -20.31 11.37
C HIS A 329 -2.02 -19.10 12.09
N ILE A 330 -1.60 -19.30 13.34
CA ILE A 330 -0.94 -18.27 14.16
C ILE A 330 0.42 -17.93 13.56
N ILE A 331 1.21 -18.93 13.17
CA ILE A 331 2.51 -18.74 12.53
C ILE A 331 2.35 -18.02 11.19
N THR A 332 1.42 -18.47 10.34
CA THR A 332 1.14 -17.84 9.03
C THR A 332 0.72 -16.38 9.21
N PHE A 333 -0.16 -16.11 10.19
CA PHE A 333 -0.59 -14.75 10.51
C PHE A 333 0.58 -13.88 11.00
N GLY A 334 1.31 -14.33 12.02
CA GLY A 334 2.42 -13.57 12.61
C GLY A 334 3.56 -13.33 11.62
N ALA A 335 3.89 -14.32 10.79
CA ALA A 335 4.88 -14.17 9.74
C ALA A 335 4.45 -13.18 8.65
N THR A 336 3.18 -13.24 8.22
CA THR A 336 2.66 -12.26 7.26
C THR A 336 2.65 -10.85 7.85
N LEU A 337 2.21 -10.70 9.10
CA LEU A 337 2.21 -9.41 9.79
C LEU A 337 3.64 -8.85 9.94
N GLY A 338 4.62 -9.71 10.23
CA GLY A 338 6.03 -9.32 10.34
C GLY A 338 6.60 -8.81 9.03
N LEU A 339 6.34 -9.50 7.93
CA LEU A 339 6.73 -9.04 6.59
C LEU A 339 6.01 -7.74 6.19
N CYS A 340 4.73 -7.59 6.56
CA CYS A 340 4.00 -6.34 6.37
C CYS A 340 4.58 -5.18 7.19
N ALA A 341 5.06 -5.44 8.41
CA ALA A 341 5.81 -4.46 9.20
C ALA A 341 7.14 -4.06 8.53
N CYS A 342 7.73 -4.96 7.74
CA CYS A 342 8.89 -4.64 6.91
C CYS A 342 8.54 -3.92 5.59
N ILE A 343 7.26 -3.65 5.28
CA ILE A 343 6.85 -2.75 4.18
C ILE A 343 6.73 -1.33 4.70
N TYR A 344 6.16 -1.17 5.89
CA TYR A 344 5.98 0.11 6.55
C TYR A 344 5.78 -0.10 8.05
N ASP A 345 6.06 0.94 8.84
CA ASP A 345 5.98 0.91 10.30
C ASP A 345 4.51 0.85 10.78
N ILE A 346 3.81 -0.28 10.56
CA ILE A 346 2.37 -0.46 10.81
C ILE A 346 2.02 -0.74 12.28
N PHE A 347 2.91 -0.50 13.23
CA PHE A 347 2.69 -0.73 14.66
C PHE A 347 1.39 -0.14 15.24
N PRO A 348 0.87 1.01 14.76
CA PRO A 348 -0.44 1.51 15.19
C PRO A 348 -1.60 0.53 14.97
N ILE A 349 -1.44 -0.48 14.11
CA ILE A 349 -2.45 -1.52 13.89
C ILE A 349 -2.49 -2.55 15.03
N TYR A 350 -1.39 -2.77 15.77
CA TYR A 350 -1.32 -3.85 16.77
C TYR A 350 -2.32 -3.68 17.92
N PRO A 351 -2.47 -2.49 18.54
CA PRO A 351 -3.50 -2.28 19.57
C PRO A 351 -4.91 -2.55 19.04
N MET A 352 -5.19 -2.13 17.80
CA MET A 352 -6.47 -2.41 17.15
C MET A 352 -6.70 -3.91 16.96
N LEU A 353 -5.69 -4.68 16.54
CA LEU A 353 -5.83 -6.14 16.37
C LEU A 353 -6.07 -6.87 17.70
N ILE A 354 -5.47 -6.40 18.81
CA ILE A 354 -5.74 -6.94 20.16
C ILE A 354 -7.20 -6.71 20.53
N LEU A 355 -7.68 -5.47 20.42
CA LEU A 355 -9.07 -5.12 20.74
C LEU A 355 -10.05 -5.82 19.81
N TYR A 356 -9.76 -5.85 18.51
CA TYR A 356 -10.54 -6.58 17.52
C TYR A 356 -10.67 -8.05 17.91
N GLY A 357 -9.57 -8.71 18.24
CA GLY A 357 -9.62 -10.11 18.63
C GLY A 357 -10.35 -10.36 19.95
N PHE A 358 -10.29 -9.43 20.92
CA PHE A 358 -11.15 -9.46 22.11
C PHE A 358 -12.64 -9.44 21.73
N PHE A 359 -13.07 -8.50 20.86
CA PHE A 359 -14.46 -8.42 20.38
C PHE A 359 -14.88 -9.58 19.47
N ARG A 360 -13.93 -10.28 18.86
CA ARG A 360 -14.16 -11.49 18.06
C ARG A 360 -13.98 -12.79 18.85
N HIS A 361 -13.81 -12.71 20.17
CA HIS A 361 -13.62 -13.85 21.09
C HIS A 361 -12.44 -14.76 20.73
N ILE A 362 -11.40 -14.19 20.11
CA ILE A 362 -10.14 -14.90 19.88
C ILE A 362 -9.40 -15.01 21.22
N LYS A 363 -8.89 -16.20 21.55
CA LYS A 363 -8.07 -16.39 22.76
C LYS A 363 -6.87 -15.44 22.71
N PHE A 364 -6.69 -14.60 23.74
CA PHE A 364 -5.68 -13.54 23.79
C PHE A 364 -4.26 -14.03 23.44
N TRP A 365 -3.85 -15.18 23.98
CA TRP A 365 -2.53 -15.76 23.72
C TRP A 365 -2.26 -16.04 22.24
N LYS A 366 -3.29 -16.36 21.44
CA LYS A 366 -3.12 -16.63 19.99
C LYS A 366 -2.74 -15.36 19.23
N ILE A 367 -3.38 -14.24 19.58
CA ILE A 367 -3.06 -12.93 19.00
C ILE A 367 -1.66 -12.54 19.47
N LEU A 368 -1.40 -12.64 20.77
CA LEU A 368 -0.12 -12.27 21.35
C LEU A 368 1.05 -13.03 20.71
N LEU A 369 0.93 -14.34 20.49
CA LEU A 369 1.95 -15.12 19.78
C LEU A 369 2.16 -14.64 18.34
N GLY A 370 1.09 -14.31 17.62
CA GLY A 370 1.18 -13.74 16.28
C GLY A 370 1.91 -12.39 16.26
N LEU A 371 1.61 -11.51 17.23
CA LEU A 371 2.26 -10.21 17.39
C LEU A 371 3.73 -10.35 17.80
N ILE A 372 4.05 -11.28 18.70
CA ILE A 372 5.44 -11.58 19.11
C ILE A 372 6.23 -12.09 17.91
N LEU A 373 5.70 -13.04 17.13
CA LEU A 373 6.37 -13.53 15.92
C LEU A 373 6.58 -12.41 14.90
N SER A 374 5.58 -11.54 14.72
CA SER A 374 5.69 -10.36 13.86
C SER A 374 6.82 -9.44 14.31
N ALA A 375 6.91 -9.16 15.62
CA ALA A 375 7.97 -8.35 16.20
C ALA A 375 9.35 -9.01 16.06
N ILE A 376 9.46 -10.33 16.27
CA ILE A 376 10.71 -11.08 16.07
C ILE A 376 11.18 -10.97 14.62
N ILE A 377 10.26 -11.02 13.64
CA ILE A 377 10.62 -10.89 12.23
C ILE A 377 11.09 -9.46 11.91
N TYR A 378 10.32 -8.46 12.35
CA TYR A 378 10.68 -7.08 12.08
C TYR A 378 11.99 -6.67 12.77
N TYR A 379 12.08 -6.85 14.09
CA TYR A 379 13.27 -6.47 14.86
C TYR A 379 14.46 -7.40 14.59
N GLY A 380 14.21 -8.67 14.26
CA GLY A 380 15.26 -9.60 13.85
C GLY A 380 15.92 -9.16 12.54
N PHE A 381 15.14 -8.62 11.59
CA PHE A 381 15.70 -8.03 10.38
C PHE A 381 16.55 -6.80 10.70
N ILE A 382 16.06 -5.87 11.54
CA ILE A 382 16.82 -4.68 11.95
C ILE A 382 18.13 -5.07 12.65
N TYR A 383 18.07 -6.01 13.59
CA TYR A 383 19.24 -6.52 14.31
C TYR A 383 20.26 -7.15 13.35
N LEU A 384 19.79 -7.93 12.36
CA LEU A 384 20.65 -8.45 11.31
C LEU A 384 21.37 -7.32 10.56
N GLN A 385 20.65 -6.28 10.13
CA GLN A 385 21.25 -5.19 9.34
C GLN A 385 22.32 -4.40 10.11
N PHE A 386 22.04 -4.02 11.36
CA PHE A 386 22.90 -3.08 12.08
C PHE A 386 23.89 -3.76 13.03
N ASN A 387 23.49 -4.83 13.72
CA ASN A 387 24.34 -5.48 14.73
C ASN A 387 25.17 -6.63 14.17
N ILE A 388 24.67 -7.35 13.17
CA ILE A 388 25.40 -8.49 12.56
C ILE A 388 26.15 -8.02 11.32
N LEU A 389 25.46 -7.34 10.40
CA LEU A 389 26.03 -6.91 9.13
C LEU A 389 26.77 -5.57 9.22
N GLY A 390 26.63 -4.81 10.31
CA GLY A 390 27.35 -3.56 10.51
C GLY A 390 27.05 -2.51 9.43
N LEU A 391 25.81 -2.44 8.95
CA LEU A 391 25.38 -1.30 8.15
C LEU A 391 25.36 -0.03 9.02
N VAL A 392 25.69 1.12 8.43
CA VAL A 392 25.63 2.41 9.15
C VAL A 392 24.18 2.90 9.11
N GLU A 393 23.60 3.20 10.27
CA GLU A 393 22.23 3.73 10.34
C GLU A 393 22.18 5.20 9.90
N THR A 394 21.32 5.51 8.94
CA THR A 394 20.91 6.88 8.61
C THR A 394 19.63 7.19 9.36
N ASP A 395 19.80 7.75 10.55
CA ASP A 395 18.76 7.79 11.59
C ASP A 395 17.73 8.92 11.45
N ILE A 396 17.71 9.64 10.31
CA ILE A 396 16.80 10.79 10.10
C ILE A 396 15.35 10.38 10.39
N ASN A 397 14.86 9.33 9.72
CA ASN A 397 13.49 8.85 9.91
C ASN A 397 13.27 8.11 11.23
N SER A 398 14.28 7.51 11.84
CA SER A 398 14.12 6.84 13.15
C SER A 398 14.05 7.87 14.28
N LYS A 399 14.89 8.91 14.24
CA LYS A 399 14.87 10.06 15.18
C LYS A 399 13.53 10.76 15.25
N PHE A 400 12.84 10.95 14.12
CA PHE A 400 11.50 11.56 14.13
C PHE A 400 10.49 10.70 14.88
N VAL A 401 10.53 9.38 14.69
CA VAL A 401 9.59 8.45 15.32
C VAL A 401 9.92 8.26 16.81
N THR A 402 11.19 8.01 17.15
CA THR A 402 11.63 7.84 18.54
C THR A 402 11.45 9.14 19.33
N GLY A 403 11.83 10.28 18.77
CA GLY A 403 11.63 11.59 19.40
C GLY A 403 10.15 11.90 19.62
N SER A 404 9.27 11.56 18.66
CA SER A 404 7.82 11.72 18.83
C SER A 404 7.29 10.85 19.97
N LEU A 405 7.75 9.60 20.06
CA LEU A 405 7.35 8.67 21.11
C LEU A 405 7.84 9.14 22.49
N ASP A 406 9.10 9.54 22.61
CA ASP A 406 9.69 10.01 23.87
C ASP A 406 8.96 11.26 24.37
N ASN A 407 8.63 12.19 23.48
CA ASN A 407 7.87 13.39 23.82
C ASN A 407 6.42 13.07 24.23
N ALA A 408 5.77 12.12 23.55
CA ALA A 408 4.45 11.66 23.93
C ALA A 408 4.45 10.95 25.30
N ILE A 409 5.47 10.14 25.60
CA ILE A 409 5.66 9.51 26.90
C ILE A 409 5.88 10.57 27.98
N LYS A 410 6.74 11.56 27.74
CA LYS A 410 6.95 12.69 28.67
C LYS A 410 5.66 13.45 29.00
N LEU A 411 4.77 13.64 28.03
CA LEU A 411 3.47 14.27 28.27
C LEU A 411 2.59 13.46 29.25
N ILE A 412 2.73 12.13 29.24
CA ILE A 412 2.00 11.22 30.14
C ILE A 412 2.67 11.18 31.52
N THR A 413 4.00 11.13 31.58
CA THR A 413 4.74 11.06 32.85
C THR A 413 4.73 12.39 33.60
N ASP A 414 4.81 13.52 32.88
CA ASP A 414 4.82 14.87 33.44
C ASP A 414 3.45 15.54 33.22
N PHE A 415 2.39 14.84 33.66
CA PHE A 415 1.02 15.21 33.32
C PHE A 415 0.61 16.58 33.87
N GLN A 416 0.22 17.47 32.97
CA GLN A 416 -0.40 18.76 33.30
C GLN A 416 -1.76 18.85 32.62
N LEU A 417 -2.84 18.86 33.42
CA LEU A 417 -4.22 18.79 32.90
C LEU A 417 -4.53 19.89 31.87
N GLY A 418 -4.12 21.14 32.15
CA GLY A 418 -4.34 22.26 31.23
C GLY A 418 -3.64 22.05 29.88
N LYS A 419 -2.35 21.68 29.91
CA LYS A 419 -1.58 21.38 28.70
C LYS A 419 -2.19 20.22 27.91
N PHE A 420 -2.56 19.14 28.60
CA PHE A 420 -3.18 17.97 27.97
C PHE A 420 -4.53 18.31 27.34
N TYR A 421 -5.36 19.11 28.00
CA TYR A 421 -6.66 19.56 27.48
C TYR A 421 -6.51 20.38 26.18
N PHE A 422 -5.64 21.40 26.18
CA PHE A 422 -5.40 22.22 24.99
C PHE A 422 -4.80 21.40 23.84
N LEU A 423 -3.83 20.52 24.12
CA LEU A 423 -3.25 19.63 23.11
C LEU A 423 -4.29 18.65 22.56
N SER A 424 -5.19 18.13 23.41
CA SER A 424 -6.24 17.20 22.97
C SER A 424 -7.22 17.88 22.01
N ILE A 425 -7.67 19.10 22.31
CA ILE A 425 -8.54 19.87 21.39
C ILE A 425 -7.83 20.12 20.05
N GLY A 426 -6.56 20.53 20.10
CA GLY A 426 -5.74 20.73 18.91
C GLY A 426 -5.56 19.46 18.08
N LEU A 427 -5.32 18.32 18.74
CA LEU A 427 -5.25 17.00 18.11
C LEU A 427 -6.57 16.66 17.39
N PHE A 428 -7.73 16.81 18.05
CA PHE A 428 -9.02 16.51 17.43
C PHE A 428 -9.27 17.40 16.21
N LYS A 429 -9.00 18.71 16.31
CA LYS A 429 -9.11 19.64 15.19
C LYS A 429 -8.23 19.20 14.02
N THR A 430 -6.95 18.94 14.28
CA THR A 430 -5.97 18.52 13.28
C THR A 430 -6.36 17.19 12.64
N TYR A 431 -6.83 16.23 13.43
CA TYR A 431 -7.25 14.92 12.95
C TYR A 431 -8.47 15.00 12.02
N ILE A 432 -9.50 15.78 12.38
CA ILE A 432 -10.68 15.99 11.53
C ILE A 432 -10.30 16.74 10.25
N GLN A 433 -9.45 17.75 10.33
CA GLN A 433 -8.93 18.49 9.18
C GLN A 433 -8.15 17.56 8.23
N ASN A 434 -7.28 16.72 8.77
CA ASN A 434 -6.54 15.73 8.00
C ASN A 434 -7.46 14.71 7.35
N LEU A 435 -8.49 14.22 8.03
CA LEU A 435 -9.50 13.37 7.42
C LEU A 435 -10.22 14.10 6.28
N GLY A 436 -10.54 15.38 6.48
CA GLY A 436 -11.12 16.22 5.44
C GLY A 436 -10.25 16.23 4.19
N PHE A 437 -8.96 16.53 4.32
CA PHE A 437 -8.06 16.58 3.18
C PHE A 437 -7.74 15.20 2.58
N ALA A 438 -7.54 14.17 3.41
CA ALA A 438 -7.24 12.82 2.94
C ALA A 438 -8.37 12.21 2.10
N PHE A 439 -9.62 12.62 2.35
CA PHE A 439 -10.84 12.12 1.70
C PHE A 439 -11.60 13.20 0.93
N LEU A 440 -10.89 14.25 0.48
CA LEU A 440 -11.38 15.35 -0.37
C LEU A 440 -12.68 16.01 0.11
N LEU A 441 -12.86 16.11 1.43
CA LEU A 441 -13.99 16.60 2.21
C LEU A 441 -15.30 15.83 1.99
N LEU A 442 -15.69 15.58 0.75
CA LEU A 442 -16.89 14.85 0.36
C LEU A 442 -16.94 13.45 1.01
N GLY A 443 -15.83 12.71 1.00
CA GLY A 443 -15.76 11.40 1.62
C GLY A 443 -15.98 11.46 3.14
N LEU A 444 -15.42 12.48 3.81
CA LEU A 444 -15.61 12.67 5.23
C LEU A 444 -17.06 13.05 5.56
N VAL A 445 -17.67 13.98 4.83
CA VAL A 445 -19.07 14.41 5.07
C VAL A 445 -20.03 13.23 4.99
N VAL A 446 -19.91 12.40 3.95
CA VAL A 446 -20.76 11.21 3.81
C VAL A 446 -20.47 10.17 4.89
N ALA A 447 -19.20 9.98 5.27
CA ALA A 447 -18.83 9.08 6.36
C ALA A 447 -19.38 9.53 7.73
N LEU A 448 -19.41 10.84 8.01
CA LEU A 448 -19.99 11.39 9.24
C LEU A 448 -21.48 11.07 9.33
N ILE A 449 -22.23 11.18 8.21
CA ILE A 449 -23.63 10.73 8.15
C ILE A 449 -23.71 9.23 8.47
N GLY A 450 -22.78 8.43 7.95
CA GLY A 450 -22.68 6.99 8.22
C GLY A 450 -22.55 6.65 9.70
N LEU A 451 -21.81 7.45 10.47
CA LEU A 451 -21.70 7.27 11.92
C LEU A 451 -23.07 7.39 12.62
N PHE A 452 -23.94 8.30 12.17
CA PHE A 452 -25.28 8.48 12.73
C PHE A 452 -26.30 7.44 12.23
N VAL A 453 -26.11 6.90 11.03
CA VAL A 453 -27.01 5.92 10.42
C VAL A 453 -26.73 4.48 10.89
N THR A 454 -25.57 4.24 11.49
CA THR A 454 -25.24 2.91 12.05
C THR A 454 -26.25 2.45 13.10
N SER A 455 -26.96 1.37 12.80
CA SER A 455 -28.06 0.88 13.65
C SER A 455 -27.57 -0.14 14.68
N SER A 456 -26.57 -0.96 14.33
CA SER A 456 -26.12 -2.04 15.20
C SER A 456 -24.95 -1.63 16.10
N LYS A 457 -24.91 -2.19 17.32
CA LYS A 457 -23.76 -2.06 18.24
C LYS A 457 -22.47 -2.61 17.59
N LYS A 458 -22.60 -3.67 16.80
CA LYS A 458 -21.51 -4.34 16.10
C LYS A 458 -20.83 -3.42 15.07
N GLU A 459 -21.61 -2.72 14.25
CA GLU A 459 -21.07 -1.75 13.27
C GLU A 459 -20.36 -0.59 13.97
N ARG A 460 -20.94 -0.06 15.05
CA ARG A 460 -20.32 1.03 15.83
C ARG A 460 -18.98 0.64 16.44
N ILE A 461 -18.90 -0.55 17.06
CA ILE A 461 -17.65 -1.09 17.59
C ILE A 461 -16.64 -1.28 16.46
N LEU A 462 -17.05 -1.87 15.34
CA LEU A 462 -16.17 -2.08 14.19
C LEU A 462 -15.61 -0.76 13.65
N LEU A 463 -16.45 0.26 13.45
CA LEU A 463 -16.01 1.58 12.99
C LEU A 463 -15.02 2.20 13.98
N GLY A 464 -15.30 2.17 15.28
CA GLY A 464 -14.39 2.67 16.30
C GLY A 464 -13.02 1.99 16.26
N LEU A 465 -13.00 0.65 16.09
CA LEU A 465 -11.76 -0.10 15.93
C LEU A 465 -11.02 0.30 14.65
N LEU A 466 -11.71 0.47 13.52
CA LEU A 466 -11.08 0.80 12.24
C LEU A 466 -10.51 2.24 12.20
N PHE A 467 -11.05 3.18 12.99
CA PHE A 467 -10.46 4.51 13.16
C PHE A 467 -9.24 4.52 14.06
N LEU A 468 -9.11 3.55 14.97
CA LEU A 468 -8.09 3.55 16.02
C LEU A 468 -6.65 3.66 15.50
N PRO A 469 -6.19 2.92 14.46
CA PRO A 469 -4.81 3.02 13.99
C PRO A 469 -4.46 4.42 13.49
N SER A 470 -5.37 5.06 12.76
CA SER A 470 -5.19 6.43 12.24
C SER A 470 -5.13 7.46 13.36
N PHE A 471 -6.03 7.32 14.33
CA PHE A 471 -6.07 8.19 15.49
C PHE A 471 -4.81 8.04 16.37
N LEU A 472 -4.37 6.81 16.65
CA LEU A 472 -3.15 6.55 17.43
C LEU A 472 -1.91 7.10 16.73
N LEU A 473 -1.80 6.93 15.41
CA LEU A 473 -0.69 7.47 14.63
C LEU A 473 -0.65 9.00 14.74
N ASN A 474 -1.78 9.67 14.48
CA ASN A 474 -1.87 11.13 14.61
C ASN A 474 -1.59 11.60 16.03
N MET A 475 -2.11 10.88 17.05
CA MET A 475 -1.87 11.21 18.45
C MET A 475 -0.38 11.17 18.80
N ILE A 476 0.32 10.11 18.39
CA ILE A 476 1.78 9.97 18.62
C ILE A 476 2.54 11.09 17.91
N LEU A 477 2.23 11.37 16.65
CA LEU A 477 2.90 12.43 15.89
C LEU A 477 2.61 13.82 16.46
N TYR A 478 1.38 14.07 16.90
CA TYR A 478 0.93 15.39 17.35
C TYR A 478 1.49 15.72 18.73
N TYR A 479 1.34 14.81 19.70
CA TYR A 479 1.96 14.96 21.02
C TYR A 479 3.48 14.88 20.96
N GLY A 480 4.01 14.18 19.96
CA GLY A 480 5.43 14.13 19.66
C GLY A 480 6.03 15.49 19.28
N GLY A 481 5.24 16.40 18.71
CA GLY A 481 5.64 17.77 18.42
C GLY A 481 6.75 17.92 17.37
N MET A 482 7.05 16.87 16.60
CA MET A 482 8.16 16.88 15.65
C MET A 482 7.81 17.64 14.37
N VAL A 483 8.71 18.52 13.94
CA VAL A 483 8.53 19.43 12.80
C VAL A 483 9.50 19.09 11.68
N TRP A 484 9.03 19.08 10.43
CA TRP A 484 9.84 18.96 9.22
C TRP A 484 9.51 20.07 8.24
N GLY A 485 10.52 20.84 7.83
CA GLY A 485 10.32 21.99 6.93
C GLY A 485 9.35 23.05 7.47
N GLY A 486 9.27 23.22 8.80
CA GLY A 486 8.34 24.15 9.45
C GLY A 486 6.92 23.61 9.65
N ILE A 487 6.63 22.39 9.18
CA ILE A 487 5.32 21.72 9.30
C ILE A 487 5.36 20.65 10.38
N LEU A 488 4.36 20.61 11.25
CA LEU A 488 4.21 19.51 12.21
C LEU A 488 3.87 18.22 11.45
N PHE A 489 4.57 17.11 11.71
CA PHE A 489 4.31 15.84 11.01
C PHE A 489 2.86 15.37 11.10
N ALA A 490 2.21 15.65 12.23
CA ALA A 490 0.82 15.32 12.47
C ALA A 490 -0.17 16.11 11.61
N GLU A 491 0.26 17.20 10.95
CA GLU A 491 -0.59 17.98 10.04
C GLU A 491 -0.55 17.46 8.60
N ILE A 492 0.26 16.44 8.31
CA ILE A 492 0.39 15.86 6.97
C ILE A 492 -0.74 14.84 6.73
N PRO A 493 -1.75 15.14 5.89
CA PRO A 493 -2.99 14.37 5.87
C PRO A 493 -2.86 12.94 5.35
N ARG A 494 -1.91 12.66 4.45
CA ARG A 494 -1.63 11.30 3.97
C ARG A 494 -1.35 10.28 5.08
N TYR A 495 -0.84 10.68 6.25
CA TYR A 495 -0.66 9.74 7.36
C TYR A 495 -1.99 9.27 7.96
N THR A 496 -3.03 10.08 7.82
CA THR A 496 -4.38 9.79 8.33
C THR A 496 -5.19 8.89 7.38
N TYR A 497 -4.74 8.73 6.13
CA TYR A 497 -5.43 7.93 5.12
C TYR A 497 -5.55 6.44 5.52
N ILE A 498 -4.76 5.93 6.47
CA ILE A 498 -4.96 4.59 7.03
C ILE A 498 -6.34 4.37 7.67
N ALA A 499 -7.13 5.44 7.90
CA ALA A 499 -8.54 5.39 8.28
C ALA A 499 -9.50 4.96 7.14
N TYR A 500 -9.01 4.78 5.89
CA TYR A 500 -9.88 4.49 4.74
C TYR A 500 -10.84 3.30 4.94
N PRO A 501 -10.48 2.20 5.65
CA PRO A 501 -11.45 1.13 5.88
C PRO A 501 -12.65 1.59 6.70
N ALA A 502 -12.45 2.50 7.66
CA ALA A 502 -13.51 3.05 8.50
C ALA A 502 -14.39 4.03 7.70
N ILE A 503 -13.75 4.95 6.98
CA ILE A 503 -14.44 5.95 6.14
C ILE A 503 -15.28 5.26 5.07
N TYR A 504 -14.72 4.31 4.33
CA TYR A 504 -15.44 3.62 3.26
C TYR A 504 -16.54 2.69 3.79
N LEU A 505 -16.36 2.06 4.97
CA LEU A 505 -17.45 1.35 5.64
C LEU A 505 -18.60 2.30 6.00
N ALA A 506 -18.31 3.45 6.61
CA ALA A 506 -19.33 4.42 6.99
C ALA A 506 -20.12 4.92 5.77
N ILE A 507 -19.44 5.26 4.67
CA ILE A 507 -20.08 5.64 3.40
C ILE A 507 -20.96 4.48 2.88
N ALA A 508 -20.43 3.25 2.85
CA ALA A 508 -21.17 2.09 2.36
C ALA A 508 -22.46 1.81 3.16
N LEU A 509 -22.46 2.05 4.47
CA LEU A 509 -23.65 1.93 5.31
C LEU A 509 -24.70 2.99 4.97
N VAL A 510 -24.30 4.24 4.69
CA VAL A 510 -25.21 5.29 4.18
C VAL A 510 -25.83 4.86 2.86
N LEU A 511 -25.02 4.41 1.90
CA LEU A 511 -25.49 3.97 0.59
C LEU A 511 -26.46 2.80 0.68
N TYR A 512 -26.19 1.86 1.59
CA TYR A 512 -27.07 0.72 1.85
C TYR A 512 -28.40 1.16 2.47
N GLN A 513 -28.38 2.04 3.47
CA GLN A 513 -29.60 2.55 4.08
C GLN A 513 -30.43 3.37 3.09
N LEU A 514 -29.79 4.24 2.31
CA LEU A 514 -30.42 5.06 1.28
C LEU A 514 -31.15 4.18 0.25
N ARG A 515 -30.49 3.11 -0.21
CA ARG A 515 -31.12 2.11 -1.09
C ARG A 515 -32.37 1.52 -0.44
N ASN A 516 -32.28 1.01 0.79
CA ASN A 516 -33.41 0.36 1.46
C ASN A 516 -34.58 1.32 1.68
N SER A 517 -34.30 2.57 2.06
CA SER A 517 -35.33 3.60 2.21
C SER A 517 -36.04 3.90 0.89
N LEU A 518 -35.31 3.95 -0.23
CA LEU A 518 -35.91 4.21 -1.55
C LEU A 518 -36.69 3.02 -2.11
N GLU A 519 -36.30 1.78 -1.79
CA GLU A 519 -37.05 0.57 -2.15
C GLU A 519 -38.49 0.58 -1.58
N GLN A 520 -38.76 1.36 -0.53
CA GLN A 520 -40.08 1.52 0.07
C GLN A 520 -40.91 2.68 -0.54
N THR A 521 -40.36 3.38 -1.52
CA THR A 521 -41.00 4.56 -2.14
C THR A 521 -41.37 4.30 -3.60
N ARG A 522 -41.96 5.31 -4.27
CA ARG A 522 -42.20 5.30 -5.73
C ARG A 522 -40.91 5.16 -6.55
N LEU A 523 -39.74 5.38 -5.95
CA LEU A 523 -38.43 5.27 -6.59
C LEU A 523 -37.79 3.87 -6.48
N ALA A 524 -38.55 2.85 -6.08
CA ALA A 524 -38.04 1.49 -5.88
C ALA A 524 -37.28 0.91 -7.10
N LYS A 525 -37.70 1.27 -8.34
CA LYS A 525 -37.01 0.83 -9.57
C LYS A 525 -35.60 1.42 -9.72
N VAL A 526 -35.36 2.60 -9.16
CA VAL A 526 -34.08 3.32 -9.26
C VAL A 526 -33.16 3.02 -8.06
N ALA A 527 -33.74 2.62 -6.93
CA ALA A 527 -33.02 2.37 -5.67
C ALA A 527 -31.76 1.48 -5.79
N PRO A 528 -31.74 0.38 -6.60
CA PRO A 528 -30.54 -0.44 -6.75
C PRO A 528 -29.37 0.27 -7.47
N TYR A 529 -29.67 1.27 -8.30
CA TYR A 529 -28.68 1.97 -9.13
C TYR A 529 -28.09 3.21 -8.46
N LEU A 530 -28.82 3.84 -7.54
CA LEU A 530 -28.39 5.08 -6.89
C LEU A 530 -27.05 4.96 -6.14
N PRO A 531 -26.78 3.90 -5.34
CA PRO A 531 -25.46 3.70 -4.73
C PRO A 531 -24.31 3.69 -5.73
N TRP A 532 -24.52 3.08 -6.90
CA TRP A 532 -23.52 3.01 -7.97
C TRP A 532 -23.31 4.35 -8.66
N LEU A 533 -24.37 5.14 -8.82
CA LEU A 533 -24.23 6.52 -9.30
C LEU A 533 -23.39 7.35 -8.34
N VAL A 534 -23.61 7.24 -7.02
CA VAL A 534 -22.80 7.94 -6.03
C VAL A 534 -21.34 7.47 -6.08
N ILE A 535 -21.08 6.16 -6.16
CA ILE A 535 -19.73 5.62 -6.31
C ILE A 535 -19.07 6.11 -7.60
N ALA A 536 -19.81 6.20 -8.71
CA ALA A 536 -19.31 6.77 -9.95
C ALA A 536 -18.97 8.26 -9.81
N CYS A 537 -19.73 9.03 -9.03
CA CYS A 537 -19.37 10.41 -8.68
C CYS A 537 -18.09 10.46 -7.84
N PHE A 538 -17.89 9.56 -6.87
CA PHE A 538 -16.63 9.45 -6.14
C PHE A 538 -15.46 9.13 -7.06
N PHE A 539 -15.64 8.19 -7.99
CA PHE A 539 -14.65 7.86 -9.00
C PHE A 539 -14.27 9.09 -9.83
N ALA A 540 -15.26 9.81 -10.38
CA ALA A 540 -15.02 11.02 -11.16
C ALA A 540 -14.34 12.12 -10.33
N TRP A 541 -14.79 12.34 -9.09
CA TRP A 541 -14.25 13.35 -8.18
C TRP A 541 -12.80 13.08 -7.80
N HIS A 542 -12.44 11.83 -7.53
CA HIS A 542 -11.08 11.45 -7.17
C HIS A 542 -10.12 11.45 -8.36
N ASN A 543 -10.62 11.47 -9.60
CA ASN A 543 -9.80 11.50 -10.82
C ASN A 543 -9.89 12.87 -11.52
N VAL A 544 -10.48 13.89 -10.90
CA VAL A 544 -10.72 15.19 -11.57
C VAL A 544 -9.42 15.97 -11.82
N ASP A 545 -8.35 15.67 -11.08
CA ASP A 545 -7.04 16.28 -11.24
C ASP A 545 -6.47 16.06 -12.63
N VAL A 546 -6.72 14.90 -13.26
CA VAL A 546 -6.25 14.60 -14.63
C VAL A 546 -6.87 15.51 -15.69
N LEU A 547 -7.94 16.25 -15.34
CA LEU A 547 -8.59 17.27 -16.17
C LEU A 547 -8.06 18.68 -15.89
N GLY A 548 -6.94 18.82 -15.16
CA GLY A 548 -6.32 20.10 -14.85
C GLY A 548 -6.77 20.74 -13.53
N PHE A 549 -7.23 19.93 -12.56
CA PHE A 549 -7.63 20.41 -11.22
C PHE A 549 -6.69 19.89 -10.10
N PRO A 550 -5.37 20.20 -10.14
CA PRO A 550 -4.37 19.62 -9.24
C PRO A 550 -4.57 20.01 -7.77
N SER A 551 -5.27 21.12 -7.49
CA SER A 551 -5.57 21.61 -6.14
C SER A 551 -6.31 20.59 -5.28
N MET A 552 -7.01 19.63 -5.89
CA MET A 552 -7.71 18.55 -5.20
C MET A 552 -6.77 17.73 -4.32
N TYR A 553 -5.57 17.43 -4.80
CA TYR A 553 -4.60 16.62 -4.06
C TYR A 553 -3.57 17.44 -3.28
N TYR A 554 -3.55 18.77 -3.44
CA TYR A 554 -2.57 19.63 -2.77
C TYR A 554 -2.54 19.43 -1.26
N HIS A 555 -3.73 19.47 -0.64
CA HIS A 555 -3.84 19.27 0.79
C HIS A 555 -3.67 17.82 1.25
N PHE A 556 -3.56 16.85 0.35
CA PHE A 556 -3.19 15.48 0.72
C PHE A 556 -1.74 15.40 1.24
N CYS A 557 -0.87 16.29 0.74
CA CYS A 557 0.55 16.34 1.12
C CYS A 557 0.97 17.59 1.89
N ILE A 558 0.33 18.74 1.66
CA ILE A 558 0.75 20.03 2.25
C ILE A 558 -0.38 20.63 3.12
N PRO A 559 -0.17 20.82 4.43
CA PRO A 559 -1.17 21.44 5.28
C PRO A 559 -1.41 22.92 4.94
N THR A 560 -2.63 23.39 5.21
CA THR A 560 -3.11 24.75 4.89
C THR A 560 -2.38 25.89 5.60
N HIS A 561 -1.59 25.63 6.64
CA HIS A 561 -0.98 26.70 7.45
C HIS A 561 0.11 27.51 6.70
N ASN A 562 0.63 26.99 5.58
CA ASN A 562 1.56 27.72 4.72
C ASN A 562 0.90 28.64 3.68
N VAL A 563 -0.41 28.51 3.43
CA VAL A 563 -1.11 29.30 2.39
C VAL A 563 -1.54 30.67 2.91
N TRP A 564 -1.76 30.83 4.22
CA TRP A 564 -2.22 32.08 4.82
C TRP A 564 -1.09 33.05 5.21
N LEU A 565 0.17 32.63 5.13
CA LEU A 565 1.34 33.47 5.45
C LEU A 565 2.09 33.98 4.20
N ASN A 566 1.64 33.61 3.00
CA ASN A 566 2.07 34.24 1.75
C ASN A 566 0.93 34.16 0.73
N PRO A 567 0.03 35.16 0.67
CA PRO A 567 -0.79 35.36 -0.50
C PRO A 567 0.13 35.90 -1.62
N GLY A 568 0.76 34.99 -2.35
CA GLY A 568 1.55 35.26 -3.55
C GLY A 568 0.75 35.01 -4.81
#